data_AF-A0A962XD29-F1
#
_entry.id   AF-A0A962XD29-F1
#
_cell.length_a   1.000
_cell.length_b   1.000
_cell.length_c   1.000
_cell.angle_alpha   90.00
_cell.angle_beta   90.00
_cell.angle_gamma   90.00
#
_symmetry.space_group_name_H-M   'P 1'
#
loop_
_entity.id
_entity.type
_entity.pdbx_description
1 polymer ?
#
loop_
_entity_poly.entity_id
_entity_poly.type
_entity_poly.pdbx_seq_one_letter_code
_entity_poly.pdbx_strand_id
1 'polypeptide(L)'
;MSNDKSTIIYTLTDESPLLAACSLLPILRTFTAPADITIKKSDISVSARILAEFAEFLAPEQRVEDCLENLGRLTQEPDTNIVKLPNISA
;
A
#
# COMPACT_ATOMS: atom_id res chain seq x y z
N MET A 1 -1.76 -12.64 24.37
CA MET A 1 -1.76 -11.25 23.92
C MET A 1 -0.73 -11.19 22.80
N SER A 2 -1.17 -11.08 21.54
CA SER A 2 -0.29 -11.09 20.38
C SER A 2 0.72 -9.95 20.50
N ASN A 3 1.99 -10.31 20.62
CA ASN A 3 3.12 -9.39 20.74
C ASN A 3 3.55 -8.85 19.36
N ASP A 4 2.62 -8.83 18.40
CA ASP A 4 2.89 -8.44 17.02
C ASP A 4 2.48 -6.99 16.81
N LYS A 5 3.45 -6.24 16.29
CA LYS A 5 3.35 -4.81 16.02
C LYS A 5 2.17 -4.54 15.08
N SER A 6 1.15 -3.82 15.58
CA SER A 6 -0.05 -3.52 14.80
C SER A 6 0.33 -2.76 13.52
N THR A 7 -0.13 -3.25 12.37
CA THR A 7 0.24 -2.70 11.06
C THR A 7 -1.01 -2.25 10.31
N ILE A 8 -0.96 -1.02 9.79
CA ILE A 8 -1.93 -0.48 8.85
C ILE A 8 -1.28 -0.45 7.46
N ILE A 9 -1.97 -0.99 6.46
CA ILE A 9 -1.56 -0.91 5.07
C ILE A 9 -2.30 0.24 4.42
N TYR A 10 -1.57 1.24 3.94
CA TYR A 10 -2.11 2.43 3.30
C TYR A 10 -1.87 2.36 1.79
N THR A 11 -2.94 2.33 1.01
CA THR A 11 -2.81 2.22 -0.45
C THR A 11 -2.33 3.53 -1.06
N LEU A 12 -1.25 3.49 -1.84
CA LEU A 12 -0.97 4.56 -2.81
C LEU A 12 -1.79 4.27 -4.06
N THR A 13 -2.49 5.29 -4.54
CA THR A 13 -3.41 5.18 -5.69
C THR A 13 -3.05 6.24 -6.72
N ASP A 14 -4.05 6.81 -7.39
CA ASP A 14 -3.86 7.67 -8.55
C ASP A 14 -4.34 9.10 -8.25
N GLU A 15 -3.99 10.04 -9.13
CA GLU A 15 -4.59 11.39 -9.21
C GLU A 15 -4.69 12.14 -7.87
N SER A 16 -5.87 12.67 -7.54
CA SER A 16 -6.08 13.52 -6.37
C SER A 16 -5.86 12.79 -5.03
N PRO A 17 -6.30 11.52 -4.83
CA PRO A 17 -5.94 10.77 -3.64
C PRO A 17 -4.44 10.58 -3.42
N LEU A 18 -3.65 10.36 -4.48
CA LEU A 18 -2.20 10.23 -4.34
C LEU A 18 -1.55 11.53 -3.85
N LEU A 19 -1.97 12.67 -4.42
CA LEU A 19 -1.51 13.99 -3.96
C LEU A 19 -1.86 14.23 -2.49
N ALA A 20 -3.08 13.87 -2.08
CA ALA A 20 -3.50 13.97 -0.68
C ALA A 20 -2.66 13.05 0.23
N ALA A 21 -2.36 11.83 -0.20
CA ALA A 21 -1.54 10.87 0.54
C ALA A 21 -0.11 11.40 0.78
N CYS A 22 0.50 12.07 -0.21
CA CYS A 22 1.83 12.68 -0.05
C CYS A 22 1.89 13.70 1.10
N SER A 23 0.79 14.41 1.36
CA SER A 23 0.69 15.37 2.46
C SER A 23 0.30 14.70 3.79
N LEU A 24 -0.72 13.84 3.76
CA LEU A 24 -1.34 13.32 4.98
C LEU A 24 -0.59 12.13 5.59
N LEU A 25 0.04 11.28 4.77
CA LEU A 25 0.68 10.05 5.26
C LEU A 25 1.84 10.31 6.25
N PRO A 26 2.73 11.31 6.06
CA PRO A 26 3.74 11.66 7.05
C PRO A 26 3.14 12.07 8.42
N ILE A 27 2.00 12.76 8.39
CA ILE A 27 1.27 13.17 9.59
C ILE A 27 0.72 11.94 10.30
N LEU A 28 0.02 11.05 9.58
CA LEU A 28 -0.54 9.82 10.15
C LEU A 28 0.54 8.95 10.82
N ARG A 29 1.71 8.81 10.19
CA ARG A 29 2.86 8.08 10.76
C ARG A 29 3.35 8.69 12.08
N THR A 30 3.38 10.02 12.15
CA THR A 30 3.82 10.74 13.36
C THR A 30 2.84 10.53 14.51
N PHE A 31 1.53 10.55 14.25
CA PHE A 31 0.50 10.37 15.27
C PHE A 31 0.33 8.91 15.72
N THR A 32 0.65 7.95 14.85
CA THR A 32 0.51 6.51 15.15
C THR A 32 1.73 5.91 15.84
N ALA A 33 2.91 6.52 15.71
CA ALA A 33 4.15 6.02 16.32
C ALA A 33 4.09 5.83 17.84
N PRO A 34 3.50 6.74 18.66
CA PRO A 34 3.40 6.54 20.11
C PRO A 34 2.50 5.36 20.53
N ALA A 35 1.63 4.89 19.63
CA ALA A 35 0.77 3.73 19.84
C ALA A 35 1.39 2.41 19.33
N ASP A 36 2.66 2.45 18.91
CA ASP A 36 3.37 1.34 18.28
C ASP A 36 2.70 0.76 17.02
N ILE A 37 1.93 1.61 16.30
CA ILE A 37 1.27 1.26 15.06
C ILE A 37 2.16 1.62 13.87
N THR A 38 2.44 0.66 13.00
CA THR A 38 3.27 0.85 11.79
C THR A 38 2.39 1.06 10.56
N ILE A 39 2.61 2.14 9.79
CA ILE A 39 1.92 2.36 8.52
C ILE A 39 2.82 1.99 7.32
N LYS A 40 2.50 0.87 6.67
CA LYS A 40 3.16 0.39 5.44
C LYS A 40 2.42 0.94 4.21
N LYS A 41 3.17 1.19 3.13
CA LYS A 41 2.61 1.61 1.84
C LYS A 41 2.41 0.39 0.95
N SER A 42 1.34 0.39 0.16
CA SER A 42 1.11 -0.61 -0.89
C SER A 42 0.66 0.13 -2.15
N ASP A 43 1.45 0.08 -3.22
CA ASP A 43 1.15 0.83 -4.44
C ASP A 43 0.24 0.02 -5.35
N ILE A 44 -0.99 0.52 -5.56
CA ILE A 44 -1.99 -0.09 -6.44
C ILE A 44 -2.42 0.88 -7.54
N SER A 45 -1.60 1.90 -7.81
CA SER A 45 -1.81 2.80 -8.95
C SER A 45 -1.87 2.02 -10.26
N VAL A 46 -2.49 2.61 -11.29
CA VAL A 46 -2.51 2.03 -12.65
C VAL A 46 -1.09 1.74 -13.12
N SER A 47 -0.15 2.66 -12.85
CA SER A 47 1.26 2.50 -13.23
C SER A 47 1.91 1.31 -12.55
N ALA A 48 1.74 1.15 -11.23
CA ALA A 48 2.29 0.03 -10.49
C ALA A 48 1.72 -1.32 -10.95
N ARG A 49 0.41 -1.40 -11.18
CA ARG A 49 -0.24 -2.62 -11.67
C ARG A 49 0.24 -3.01 -13.06
N ILE A 50 0.42 -2.06 -13.98
CA ILE A 50 1.02 -2.35 -15.29
C ILE A 50 2.45 -2.86 -15.13
N LEU A 51 3.29 -2.21 -14.31
CA LEU A 51 4.68 -2.64 -14.11
C LEU A 51 4.77 -4.05 -13.51
N ALA A 52 3.87 -4.42 -12.60
CA ALA A 52 3.83 -5.75 -12.01
C ALA A 52 3.48 -6.84 -13.05
N GLU A 53 2.47 -6.61 -13.88
CA GLU A 53 2.02 -7.58 -14.90
C GLU A 53 3.09 -7.86 -15.98
N PHE A 54 3.92 -6.87 -16.31
CA PHE A 54 4.93 -6.99 -17.37
C PHE A 54 6.37 -7.11 -16.85
N ALA A 55 6.56 -7.63 -15.62
CA ALA A 55 7.87 -7.69 -14.97
C ALA A 55 8.96 -8.42 -15.79
N GLU A 56 8.58 -9.37 -16.65
CA GLU A 56 9.52 -10.10 -17.53
C GLU A 56 10.18 -9.20 -18.60
N PHE A 57 9.52 -8.12 -18.99
CA PHE A 57 10.01 -7.13 -19.96
C PHE A 57 10.85 -6.02 -19.31
N LEU A 58 10.97 -6.03 -17.98
CA LEU A 58 11.63 -4.98 -17.22
C LEU A 58 13.01 -5.43 -16.73
N ALA A 59 13.94 -4.48 -16.71
CA ALA A 59 15.22 -4.65 -16.04
C ALA A 59 14.98 -4.92 -14.53
N PRO A 60 15.86 -5.67 -13.84
CA PRO A 60 15.66 -6.02 -12.43
C PRO A 60 15.35 -4.82 -11.52
N GLU A 61 15.94 -3.66 -11.81
CA GLU A 61 15.79 -2.43 -11.03
C GLU A 61 14.45 -1.71 -11.27
N GLN A 62 13.75 -2.04 -12.37
CA GLN A 62 12.45 -1.47 -12.74
C GLN A 62 11.29 -2.33 -12.26
N ARG A 63 11.55 -3.58 -11.86
CA ARG A 63 10.50 -4.50 -11.41
C ARG A 63 9.93 -4.01 -10.09
N VAL A 64 8.61 -4.07 -10.00
CA VAL A 64 7.85 -3.79 -8.79
C VAL A 64 7.13 -5.06 -8.35
N GLU A 65 6.84 -5.15 -7.06
CA GLU A 65 6.03 -6.22 -6.50
C GLU A 65 4.56 -6.09 -6.94
N ASP A 66 3.89 -7.22 -7.22
CA ASP A 66 2.44 -7.24 -7.38
C ASP A 66 1.74 -7.03 -6.04
N CYS A 67 1.59 -5.76 -5.69
CA CYS A 67 0.93 -5.32 -4.48
C CYS A 67 -0.56 -5.68 -4.47
N LEU A 68 -1.22 -5.81 -5.63
CA LEU A 68 -2.65 -6.11 -5.67
C LEU A 68 -2.91 -7.59 -5.34
N GLU A 69 -2.12 -8.50 -5.92
CA GLU A 69 -2.17 -9.93 -5.57
C GLU A 69 -1.88 -10.14 -4.07
N ASN A 70 -0.84 -9.47 -3.56
CA ASN A 70 -0.45 -9.55 -2.16
C ASN A 70 -1.53 -9.01 -1.21
N LEU A 71 -2.12 -7.86 -1.52
CA LEU A 71 -3.26 -7.35 -0.76
C LEU A 71 -4.43 -8.34 -0.80
N GLY A 72 -4.70 -8.93 -1.96
CA GLY A 72 -5.71 -9.99 -2.12
C GLY A 72 -5.50 -11.16 -1.16
N ARG A 73 -4.26 -11.65 -1.03
CA ARG A 73 -3.92 -12.66 -0.02
C ARG A 73 -4.18 -12.17 1.41
N LEU A 74 -3.73 -10.96 1.73
CA LEU A 74 -3.87 -10.37 3.07
C LEU A 74 -5.34 -10.17 3.49
N THR A 75 -6.26 -9.94 2.55
CA THR A 75 -7.69 -9.85 2.88
C THR A 75 -8.27 -11.12 3.52
N GLN A 76 -7.60 -12.26 3.39
CA GLN A 76 -8.02 -13.52 4.00
C GLN A 76 -7.57 -13.65 5.47
N GLU A 77 -6.67 -12.76 5.92
CA GLU A 77 -6.14 -12.78 7.28
C GLU A 77 -6.96 -11.87 8.20
N PRO A 78 -7.42 -12.36 9.37
CA PRO A 78 -8.33 -11.63 10.25
C PRO A 78 -7.70 -10.38 10.88
N ASP A 79 -6.38 -10.35 11.01
CA ASP A 79 -5.63 -9.23 11.61
C ASP A 79 -5.23 -8.16 10.57
N THR A 80 -5.63 -8.33 9.31
CA THR A 80 -5.31 -7.36 8.25
C THR A 80 -6.11 -6.07 8.38
N ASN A 81 -5.39 -4.95 8.39
CA ASN A 81 -5.95 -3.61 8.40
C ASN A 81 -5.50 -2.83 7.16
N ILE A 82 -6.44 -2.55 6.25
CA ILE A 82 -6.17 -1.84 4.99
C ILE A 82 -6.98 -0.52 4.96
N VAL A 83 -6.29 0.58 4.74
CA VAL A 83 -6.88 1.88 4.38
C VAL A 83 -6.83 2.02 2.86
N LYS A 84 -7.98 1.85 2.22
CA LYS A 84 -8.15 1.92 0.76
C LYS A 84 -8.59 3.30 0.31
N LEU A 85 -7.74 3.99 -0.46
CA LEU A 85 -8.06 5.26 -1.11
C LEU A 85 -8.75 5.01 -2.46
N PRO A 86 -9.53 5.96 -3.02
CA PRO A 86 -10.04 5.83 -4.40
C PRO A 86 -8.91 5.63 -5.42
N ASN A 87 -9.13 4.77 -6.42
CA ASN A 87 -8.20 4.48 -7.51
C ASN A 87 -8.93 4.47 -8.85
N ILE A 88 -8.19 4.53 -9.95
CA ILE A 88 -8.75 4.46 -11.31
C ILE A 88 -9.16 3.03 -11.67
N SER A 89 -10.35 2.89 -12.27
CA SER A 89 -10.76 1.73 -13.08
C SER A 89 -10.56 2.08 -14.56
N ALA A 90 -9.38 1.73 -15.09
CA ALA A 90 -8.91 2.13 -16.43
C ALA A 90 -9.49 1.26 -17.55
#